data_AF-A0A0G2JB26-F1
#
_entry.id   AF-A0A0G2JB26-F1
#
_cell.length_a   1.000
_cell.length_b   1.000
_cell.length_c   1.000
_cell.angle_alpha   90.00
_cell.angle_beta   90.00
_cell.angle_gamma   90.00
#
_symmetry.space_group_name_H-M   'P 1'
#
loop_
_entity.id
_entity.type
_entity.pdbx_description
1 polymer ?
#
loop_
_entity_poly.entity_id
_entity_poly.type
_entity_poly.pdbx_seq_one_letter_code
_entity_poly.pdbx_strand_id
1 'polypeptide(L)'
;MAAEYGDPTGNLAWTDHTYGLTNSALQHWDFQAAQGVQVAHIARLIYGNRRHKYEMSGGGSGCRYWVYTIIYDLSNKQYIAANASQQLWQPLQLQYHTSGSTKPLNWVIGTFHA
;
A
#
# COMPACT_ATOMS: atom_id res chain seq x y z
N MET A 1 -1.87 -5.62 3.46
CA MET A 1 -1.13 -6.41 4.48
C MET A 1 -1.44 -5.83 5.84
N ALA A 2 -1.69 -6.69 6.82
CA ALA A 2 -1.90 -6.34 8.21
C ALA A 2 -0.91 -7.11 9.09
N ALA A 3 -0.70 -6.66 10.31
CA ALA A 3 0.09 -7.37 11.33
C ALA A 3 -0.75 -7.41 12.61
N GLU A 4 -0.60 -8.48 13.39
CA GLU A 4 -1.35 -8.64 14.65
C GLU A 4 -0.70 -7.80 15.76
N TYR A 5 -1.48 -7.47 16.79
CA TYR A 5 -0.91 -6.74 17.93
C TYR A 5 0.15 -7.59 18.63
N GLY A 6 1.39 -7.10 18.65
CA GLY A 6 2.54 -7.79 19.24
C GLY A 6 3.31 -8.73 18.30
N ASP A 7 2.84 -8.93 17.07
CA ASP A 7 3.55 -9.69 16.04
C ASP A 7 3.72 -8.83 14.77
N PRO A 8 4.94 -8.35 14.47
CA PRO A 8 5.18 -7.49 13.30
C PRO A 8 5.10 -8.25 11.96
N THR A 9 4.91 -9.56 11.98
CA THR A 9 4.85 -10.38 10.76
C THR A 9 3.66 -9.97 9.90
N GLY A 10 3.96 -9.55 8.67
CA GLY A 10 2.93 -9.16 7.73
C GLY A 10 2.11 -10.34 7.23
N ASN A 11 0.80 -10.29 7.47
CA ASN A 11 -0.17 -11.20 6.90
C ASN A 11 -0.77 -10.63 5.61
N LEU A 12 -0.66 -11.38 4.51
CA LEU A 12 -1.27 -11.08 3.22
C LEU A 12 -2.41 -12.06 2.95
N ALA A 13 -3.63 -11.54 2.92
CA ALA A 13 -4.83 -12.26 2.51
C ALA A 13 -5.36 -11.70 1.18
N TRP A 14 -5.96 -12.57 0.36
CA TRP A 14 -6.69 -12.21 -0.84
C TRP A 14 -8.17 -12.39 -0.57
N THR A 15 -8.93 -11.32 -0.70
CA THR A 15 -10.37 -11.28 -0.42
C THR A 15 -11.05 -10.41 -1.47
N ASP A 16 -12.29 -10.77 -1.81
CA ASP A 16 -13.13 -9.97 -2.69
C ASP A 16 -13.98 -9.00 -1.84
N HIS A 17 -14.04 -7.75 -2.28
CA HIS A 17 -14.71 -6.68 -1.58
C HIS A 17 -15.31 -5.68 -2.56
N THR A 18 -16.58 -5.34 -2.35
CA THR A 18 -17.23 -4.20 -3.00
C THR A 18 -16.81 -2.92 -2.29
N TYR A 19 -15.62 -2.41 -2.59
CA TYR A 19 -15.16 -1.12 -2.05
C TYR A 19 -15.99 0.03 -2.62
N GLY A 20 -16.56 0.85 -1.74
CA GLY A 20 -17.21 2.11 -2.08
C GLY A 20 -16.49 3.29 -1.43
N LEU A 21 -16.49 4.44 -2.09
CA LEU A 21 -15.95 5.67 -1.50
C LEU A 21 -16.89 6.14 -0.38
N THR A 22 -16.37 6.19 0.85
CA THR A 22 -17.12 6.69 2.01
C THR A 22 -17.26 8.21 1.98
N ASN A 23 -18.41 8.73 2.42
CA ASN A 23 -18.66 10.17 2.59
C ASN A 23 -17.72 10.83 3.62
N SER A 24 -17.09 10.03 4.48
CA SER A 24 -16.09 10.49 5.46
C SER A 24 -14.64 10.43 4.96
N ALA A 25 -14.42 10.08 3.69
CA ALA A 25 -13.06 9.99 3.14
C ALA A 25 -12.43 11.38 3.11
N LEU A 26 -11.28 11.53 3.77
CA LEU A 26 -10.54 12.80 3.76
C LEU A 26 -9.83 13.03 2.43
N GLN A 27 -9.34 11.96 1.81
CA GLN A 27 -8.67 11.93 0.51
C GLN A 27 -8.87 10.55 -0.13
N HIS A 28 -8.82 10.46 -1.45
CA HIS A 28 -8.86 9.19 -2.18
C HIS A 28 -7.91 9.21 -3.38
N TRP A 29 -7.44 8.03 -3.77
CA TRP A 29 -6.60 7.81 -4.95
C TRP A 29 -7.06 6.53 -5.63
N ASP A 30 -7.37 6.63 -6.92
CA ASP A 30 -7.80 5.50 -7.74
C ASP A 30 -6.90 5.40 -8.96
N PHE A 31 -6.34 4.21 -9.18
CA PHE A 31 -5.49 3.91 -10.33
C PHE A 31 -6.14 2.83 -11.17
N GLN A 32 -6.50 3.18 -12.40
CA GLN A 32 -7.08 2.22 -13.34
C GLN A 32 -6.03 1.14 -13.68
N ALA A 33 -6.46 -0.11 -13.60
CA ALA A 33 -5.63 -1.24 -14.03
C ALA A 33 -5.52 -1.24 -15.57
N ALA A 34 -4.34 -1.59 -16.08
CA ALA A 34 -4.13 -1.77 -17.51
C ALA A 34 -4.99 -2.93 -18.03
N GLN A 35 -5.38 -2.84 -19.31
CA GLN A 35 -6.22 -3.85 -19.94
C GLN A 35 -5.60 -5.25 -19.84
N GLY A 36 -6.39 -6.24 -19.44
CA GLY A 36 -5.95 -7.63 -19.32
C GLY A 36 -5.14 -7.95 -18.05
N VAL A 37 -4.87 -6.97 -17.19
CA VAL A 37 -4.32 -7.24 -15.86
C VAL A 37 -5.35 -7.99 -15.03
N GLN A 38 -4.92 -9.06 -14.35
CA GLN A 38 -5.75 -9.91 -13.52
C GLN A 38 -5.15 -9.98 -12.12
N VAL A 39 -5.96 -10.35 -11.13
CA VAL A 39 -5.50 -10.57 -9.75
C VAL A 39 -4.33 -11.57 -9.70
N ALA A 40 -4.36 -12.62 -10.54
CA ALA A 40 -3.26 -13.58 -10.63
C ALA A 40 -1.92 -12.95 -11.06
N HIS A 41 -1.93 -11.94 -11.92
CA HIS A 41 -0.71 -11.21 -12.32
C HIS A 41 -0.12 -10.42 -11.15
N ILE A 42 -0.99 -9.77 -10.36
CA ILE A 42 -0.60 -9.03 -9.16
C ILE A 42 -0.08 -9.99 -8.09
N ALA A 43 -0.76 -11.11 -7.87
CA ALA A 43 -0.34 -12.11 -6.89
C ALA A 43 1.05 -12.68 -7.22
N ARG A 44 1.28 -13.09 -8.47
CA ARG A 44 2.61 -13.56 -8.91
C ARG A 44 3.70 -12.51 -8.70
N LEU A 45 3.40 -11.23 -8.95
CA LEU A 45 4.34 -10.13 -8.72
C LEU A 45 4.68 -10.00 -7.22
N ILE A 46 3.67 -9.99 -6.35
CA ILE A 46 3.84 -9.86 -4.90
C ILE A 46 4.61 -11.05 -4.32
N TYR A 47 4.30 -12.28 -4.74
CA TYR A 47 5.00 -13.47 -4.27
C TYR A 47 6.41 -13.57 -4.85
N GLY A 48 6.58 -13.29 -6.14
CA GLY A 48 7.88 -13.29 -6.82
C GLY A 48 8.86 -12.27 -6.25
N ASN A 49 8.37 -11.08 -5.89
CA ASN A 49 9.16 -10.04 -5.22
C ASN A 49 9.23 -10.22 -3.70
N ARG A 50 8.66 -11.31 -3.16
CA ARG A 50 8.62 -11.62 -1.72
C ARG A 50 7.99 -10.52 -0.85
N ARG A 51 7.12 -9.68 -1.42
CA ARG A 51 6.48 -8.58 -0.68
C ARG A 51 5.56 -9.07 0.44
N HIS A 52 5.11 -10.32 0.36
CA HIS A 52 4.37 -11.01 1.42
C HIS A 52 5.22 -11.32 2.67
N LYS A 53 6.56 -11.28 2.58
CA LYS A 53 7.48 -11.51 3.71
C LYS A 53 7.95 -10.20 4.36
N TYR A 54 7.13 -9.17 4.26
CA TYR A 54 7.45 -7.88 4.87
C TYR A 54 7.11 -7.91 6.35
N GLU A 55 8.08 -7.58 7.18
CA GLU A 55 7.92 -7.41 8.62
C GLU A 55 7.70 -5.92 8.90
N MET A 56 6.57 -5.59 9.54
CA MET A 56 6.22 -4.21 9.84
C MET A 56 7.13 -3.64 10.92
N SER A 57 7.57 -2.40 10.73
CA SER A 57 8.27 -1.67 11.79
C SER A 57 7.32 -1.39 12.98
N GLY A 58 7.83 -1.52 14.20
CA GLY A 58 7.14 -1.04 15.39
C GLY A 58 6.75 0.45 15.28
N GLY A 59 5.59 0.84 15.81
CA GLY A 59 5.11 2.24 15.77
C GLY A 59 4.02 2.55 14.74
N GLY A 60 3.48 1.54 14.03
CA GLY A 60 2.19 1.64 13.33
C GLY A 60 2.20 2.29 11.94
N SER A 61 3.36 2.66 11.37
CA SER A 61 3.46 3.28 10.04
C SER A 61 4.07 2.38 8.95
N GLY A 62 4.59 1.19 9.31
CA GLY A 62 5.20 0.26 8.37
C GLY A 62 4.26 -0.23 7.25
N CYS A 63 2.95 -0.24 7.51
CA CYS A 63 1.93 -0.60 6.52
C CYS A 63 1.88 0.39 5.34
N ARG A 64 2.17 1.68 5.57
CA ARG A 64 2.14 2.71 4.52
C ARG A 64 3.28 2.55 3.53
N TYR A 65 4.47 2.23 4.04
CA TYR A 65 5.62 1.93 3.20
C TYR A 65 5.41 0.65 2.38
N TRP A 66 4.74 -0.35 2.96
CA TRP A 66 4.34 -1.54 2.21
C TRP A 66 3.39 -1.19 1.05
N VAL A 67 2.35 -0.37 1.29
CA VAL A 67 1.44 0.11 0.24
C VAL A 67 2.20 0.85 -0.86
N TYR A 68 3.10 1.77 -0.51
CA TYR A 68 3.95 2.45 -1.47
C TYR A 68 4.75 1.46 -2.33
N THR A 69 5.35 0.44 -1.70
CA THR A 69 6.13 -0.60 -2.40
C THR A 69 5.28 -1.39 -3.39
N ILE A 70 4.05 -1.76 -3.02
CA ILE A 70 3.13 -2.45 -3.95
C ILE A 70 2.79 -1.57 -5.14
N ILE A 71 2.43 -0.30 -4.91
CA ILE A 71 2.12 0.62 -6.02
C ILE A 71 3.35 0.83 -6.91
N TYR A 72 4.53 0.94 -6.33
CA TYR A 72 5.79 1.04 -7.07
C TYR A 72 6.03 -0.17 -7.98
N ASP A 73 5.87 -1.39 -7.46
CA ASP A 73 6.01 -2.62 -8.24
C ASP A 73 4.98 -2.69 -9.39
N LEU A 74 3.74 -2.29 -9.12
CA LEU A 74 2.66 -2.25 -10.12
C LEU A 74 2.92 -1.21 -11.22
N SER A 75 3.37 -0.01 -10.86
CA SER A 75 3.77 1.04 -11.81
C SER A 75 4.93 0.58 -12.69
N ASN A 76 5.96 -0.06 -12.10
CA ASN A 76 7.11 -0.57 -12.85
C ASN A 76 6.75 -1.70 -13.82
N LYS A 77 5.73 -2.50 -13.51
CA LYS A 77 5.17 -3.51 -14.42
C LYS A 77 4.13 -2.94 -15.39
N GLN A 78 3.86 -1.64 -15.34
CA GLN A 78 2.85 -0.96 -16.14
C GLN A 78 1.46 -1.57 -15.97
N TYR A 79 1.18 -2.16 -14.80
CA TYR A 79 -0.15 -2.68 -14.45
C TYR A 79 -1.10 -1.55 -14.06
N ILE A 80 -0.55 -0.40 -13.69
CA ILE A 80 -1.22 0.87 -13.44
C ILE A 80 -0.37 2.01 -14.02
N ALA A 81 -0.82 3.26 -13.89
CA ALA A 81 -0.06 4.43 -14.34
C ALA A 81 1.38 4.45 -13.80
N ALA A 82 2.34 4.76 -14.66
CA ALA A 82 3.78 4.73 -14.33
C ALA A 82 4.16 5.73 -13.23
N ASN A 83 3.39 6.81 -13.08
CA ASN A 83 3.61 7.84 -12.05
C ASN A 83 2.78 7.62 -10.77
N ALA A 84 2.04 6.51 -10.63
CA ALA A 84 1.16 6.30 -9.48
C ALA A 84 1.91 6.31 -8.14
N SER A 85 3.08 5.67 -8.07
CA SER A 85 3.91 5.68 -6.86
C SER A 85 4.45 7.08 -6.51
N GLN A 86 4.73 7.92 -7.51
CA GLN A 86 5.18 9.30 -7.32
C GLN A 86 4.05 10.17 -6.75
N GLN A 87 2.82 9.98 -7.22
CA GLN A 87 1.63 10.66 -6.69
C GLN A 87 1.37 10.31 -5.21
N LEU A 88 1.74 9.11 -4.77
CA LEU A 88 1.51 8.64 -3.41
C LEU A 88 2.66 8.89 -2.43
N TRP A 89 3.85 9.26 -2.90
CA TRP A 89 5.03 9.43 -2.04
C TRP A 89 4.78 10.40 -0.87
N GLN A 90 4.32 11.61 -1.18
CA GLN A 90 4.06 12.63 -0.17
C GLN A 90 2.77 12.35 0.62
N PRO A 91 1.62 12.03 0.00
CA PRO A 91 0.39 11.76 0.74
C PRO A 91 0.46 10.67 1.80
N LEU A 92 1.17 9.57 1.50
CA LEU A 92 1.33 8.46 2.45
C LEU A 92 2.18 8.85 3.68
N GLN A 93 2.91 9.96 3.63
CA GLN A 93 3.69 10.51 4.75
C GLN A 93 2.93 11.61 5.52
N LEU A 94 1.60 11.72 5.34
CA LEU A 94 0.77 12.69 6.05
C LEU A 94 -0.26 12.00 6.96
N GLN A 95 -0.46 12.57 8.14
CA GLN A 95 -1.62 12.32 8.98
C GLN A 95 -2.66 13.39 8.68
N TYR A 96 -3.83 12.97 8.21
CA TYR A 96 -4.94 13.85 7.83
C TYR A 96 -5.90 14.03 9.01
N HIS A 97 -6.40 15.26 9.19
CA HIS A 97 -7.47 15.58 10.12
C HIS A 97 -8.72 16.05 9.38
N THR A 98 -9.89 15.83 9.99
CA THR A 98 -11.20 16.26 9.46
C THR A 98 -11.34 17.78 9.34
N SER A 99 -10.52 18.55 10.08
CA SER A 99 -10.41 19.99 9.95
C SER A 99 -9.64 20.45 8.71
N GLY A 100 -9.14 19.53 7.89
CA GLY A 100 -8.31 19.81 6.72
C GLY A 100 -6.83 20.05 7.02
N SER A 101 -6.42 20.06 8.30
CA SER A 101 -5.01 20.13 8.65
C SER A 101 -4.30 18.80 8.40
N THR A 102 -3.02 18.88 8.04
CA THR A 102 -2.14 17.72 7.91
C THR A 102 -0.94 17.85 8.82
N LYS A 103 -0.45 16.72 9.31
CA LYS A 103 0.80 16.64 10.07
C LYS A 103 1.74 15.67 9.37
N PRO A 104 3.03 15.98 9.23
CA PRO A 104 4.01 15.02 8.76
C PRO A 104 4.00 13.78 9.65
N LEU A 105 3.88 12.63 9.01
CA LEU A 105 3.99 11.32 9.62
C LEU A 105 5.00 10.56 8.75
N ASN A 106 6.28 10.78 9.04
CA ASN A 106 7.35 10.01 8.40
C ASN A 106 7.05 8.53 8.64
N TRP A 107 6.91 7.75 7.57
CA TRP A 107 6.76 6.31 7.73
C TRP A 107 8.07 5.73 8.26
N VAL A 108 7.96 4.65 9.02
CA VAL A 108 9.09 3.84 9.39
C VAL A 108 9.12 2.67 8.42
N ILE A 109 10.30 2.41 7.86
CA ILE A 109 10.51 1.32 6.90
C ILE A 109 10.67 0.03 7.70
N GLY A 110 9.88 -0.98 7.38
CA GLY A 110 10.03 -2.35 7.88
C GLY A 110 11.08 -3.14 7.11
N THR A 111 11.16 -4.44 7.38
CA THR A 111 12.20 -5.30 6.79
C THR A 111 11.60 -6.22 5.74
N PHE A 112 12.21 -6.28 4.56
CA PHE A 112 11.91 -7.30 3.56
C PHE A 112 12.86 -8.49 3.72
N HIS A 113 12.31 -9.69 3.89
CA HIS A 113 13.10 -10.89 4.07
C HIS A 113 13.36 -11.65 2.77
N ALA A 114 14.63 -12.04 2.60
CA ALA A 114 15.12 -12.87 1.50
C ALA A 114 14.67 -14.32 1.59
#